data_AF-A0A7W8DRI9-F1
#
_entry.id   AF-A0A7W8DRI9-F1
#
_cell.length_a   1.000
_cell.length_b   1.000
_cell.length_c   1.000
_cell.angle_alpha   90.00
_cell.angle_beta   90.00
_cell.angle_gamma   90.00
#
_symmetry.space_group_name_H-M   'P 1'
#
loop_
_entity.id
_entity.type
_entity.pdbx_description
1 polymer ?
#
loop_
_entity_poly.entity_id
_entity_poly.type
_entity_poly.pdbx_seq_one_letter_code
_entity_poly.pdbx_strand_id
1 'polypeptide(L)'
;MNAIERISFYEERLQGSHSRWKRAIKEEDYDLAVTTLNNLVERYHLLGLYHWREGNNPTEPFKHAVSMIFEGRSILEKLNPLQASKEHLPYWKTAWIASLINIEHPAVDLEILDGSSKLNAFLSNVVNEKMSIQKWPQHEDSLKPSLLHSLAIKTNRLYTDLLAGRMSAQDGVKLGQELFTQRENDPFFDVSTEGGGGDNKFVATALEPS
;
A
#
# COMPACT_ATOMS: atom_id res chain seq x y z
N MET A 1 -5.35 -21.21 9.91
CA MET A 1 -4.56 -21.15 8.67
C MET A 1 -3.20 -20.57 9.02
N ASN A 2 -2.14 -21.38 8.93
CA ASN A 2 -0.76 -20.91 9.10
C ASN A 2 -0.34 -20.07 7.87
N ALA A 3 0.83 -19.44 7.92
CA ALA A 3 1.25 -18.52 6.86
C ALA A 3 1.49 -19.22 5.51
N ILE A 4 2.00 -20.45 5.51
CA ILE A 4 2.20 -21.26 4.29
C ILE A 4 0.85 -21.54 3.63
N GLU A 5 -0.14 -21.97 4.42
CA GLU A 5 -1.51 -22.22 3.93
C GLU A 5 -2.16 -20.93 3.37
N ARG A 6 -1.86 -19.76 3.95
CA ARG A 6 -2.33 -18.47 3.43
C ARG A 6 -1.64 -18.10 2.11
N ILE A 7 -0.32 -18.25 2.02
CA ILE A 7 0.44 -18.01 0.79
C ILE A 7 -0.15 -18.86 -0.34
N SER A 8 -0.29 -20.17 -0.14
CA SER A 8 -0.89 -21.07 -1.14
C SER A 8 -2.34 -20.68 -1.49
N PHE A 9 -3.14 -20.29 -0.51
CA PHE A 9 -4.50 -19.79 -0.76
C PHE A 9 -4.52 -18.55 -1.65
N TYR A 10 -3.64 -17.57 -1.42
CA TYR A 10 -3.58 -16.36 -2.26
C TYR A 10 -3.03 -16.66 -3.66
N GLU A 11 -2.05 -17.55 -3.79
CA GLU A 11 -1.53 -18.02 -5.08
C GLU A 11 -2.63 -18.67 -5.94
N GLU A 12 -3.44 -19.57 -5.37
CA GLU A 12 -4.59 -20.18 -6.07
C GLU A 12 -5.63 -19.13 -6.47
N ARG A 13 -5.92 -18.18 -5.57
CA ARG A 13 -6.87 -17.09 -5.86
C ARG A 13 -6.36 -16.17 -6.96
N LEU A 14 -5.06 -15.89 -7.02
CA LEU A 14 -4.45 -15.07 -8.08
C LEU A 14 -4.72 -15.66 -9.47
N GLN A 15 -4.59 -16.99 -9.63
CA GLN A 15 -4.88 -17.64 -10.91
C GLN A 15 -6.32 -17.39 -11.38
N GLY A 16 -7.31 -17.62 -10.50
CA GLY A 16 -8.72 -17.36 -10.81
C GLY A 16 -9.02 -15.88 -11.09
N SER A 17 -8.27 -14.98 -10.45
CA SER A 17 -8.40 -13.52 -10.63
C SER A 17 -7.92 -13.09 -12.00
N HIS A 18 -6.75 -13.60 -12.43
CA HIS A 18 -6.18 -13.37 -13.75
C HIS A 18 -7.12 -13.83 -14.86
N SER A 19 -7.72 -15.02 -14.73
CA SER A 19 -8.69 -15.51 -15.70
C SER A 19 -9.92 -14.59 -15.80
N ARG A 20 -10.43 -14.09 -14.68
CA ARG A 20 -11.58 -13.16 -14.67
C ARG A 20 -11.24 -11.81 -15.27
N TRP A 21 -10.06 -11.27 -14.98
CA TRP A 21 -9.61 -10.00 -15.55
C TRP A 21 -9.42 -10.08 -17.06
N LYS A 22 -8.76 -11.14 -17.55
CA LYS A 22 -8.62 -11.40 -18.99
C LYS A 22 -9.97 -11.53 -19.68
N ARG A 23 -10.94 -12.19 -19.05
CA ARG A 23 -12.30 -12.30 -19.57
C ARG A 23 -13.00 -10.94 -19.63
N ALA A 24 -12.93 -10.15 -18.56
CA ALA A 24 -13.52 -8.81 -18.51
C ALA A 24 -12.99 -7.90 -19.63
N ILE A 25 -11.67 -7.92 -19.87
CA ILE A 25 -11.06 -7.19 -20.98
C ILE A 25 -11.60 -7.67 -22.33
N LYS A 26 -11.70 -8.99 -22.53
CA LYS A 26 -12.20 -9.59 -23.78
C LYS A 26 -13.68 -9.25 -24.03
N GLU A 27 -14.48 -9.18 -22.98
CA GLU A 27 -15.91 -8.84 -23.04
C GLU A 27 -16.15 -7.33 -23.06
N GLU A 28 -15.07 -6.52 -23.02
CA GLU A 28 -15.11 -5.05 -22.94
C GLU A 28 -15.93 -4.54 -21.74
N ASP A 29 -16.04 -5.36 -20.68
CA ASP A 29 -16.74 -5.03 -19.44
C ASP A 29 -15.81 -4.23 -18.52
N TYR A 30 -15.93 -2.90 -18.60
CA TYR A 30 -15.10 -1.96 -17.85
C TYR A 30 -15.23 -2.13 -16.34
N ASP A 31 -16.45 -2.25 -15.82
CA ASP A 31 -16.70 -2.32 -14.37
C ASP A 31 -16.16 -3.63 -13.78
N LEU A 32 -16.33 -4.74 -14.51
CA LEU A 32 -15.74 -6.00 -14.13
C LEU A 32 -14.21 -5.96 -14.24
N ALA A 33 -13.65 -5.29 -15.26
CA ALA A 33 -12.21 -5.14 -15.43
C ALA A 33 -11.58 -4.34 -14.28
N VAL A 34 -12.20 -3.23 -13.87
CA VAL A 34 -11.81 -2.44 -12.69
C VAL A 34 -11.84 -3.30 -11.43
N THR A 35 -12.98 -3.96 -11.17
CA THR A 35 -13.17 -4.76 -9.96
C THR A 35 -12.16 -5.89 -9.87
N THR A 36 -11.93 -6.61 -10.97
CA THR A 36 -10.99 -7.73 -11.01
C THR A 36 -9.53 -7.29 -10.94
N LEU A 37 -9.19 -6.12 -11.49
CA LEU A 37 -7.87 -5.51 -11.34
C LEU A 37 -7.57 -5.13 -9.88
N ASN A 38 -8.52 -4.46 -9.20
CA ASN A 38 -8.36 -4.11 -7.79
C ASN A 38 -8.13 -5.34 -6.92
N ASN A 39 -8.90 -6.39 -7.17
CA ASN A 39 -8.74 -7.68 -6.49
C ASN A 39 -7.36 -8.32 -6.77
N LEU A 40 -6.83 -8.23 -7.99
CA LEU A 40 -5.50 -8.76 -8.34
C LEU A 40 -4.41 -8.04 -7.55
N VAL A 41 -4.48 -6.71 -7.54
CA VAL A 41 -3.49 -5.85 -6.89
C VAL A 41 -3.51 -6.06 -5.37
N GLU A 42 -4.71 -6.11 -4.77
CA GLU A 42 -4.87 -6.44 -3.37
C GLU A 42 -4.28 -7.81 -3.03
N ARG A 43 -4.57 -8.85 -3.83
CA ARG A 43 -4.02 -10.19 -3.60
C ARG A 43 -2.50 -10.25 -3.69
N TYR A 44 -1.90 -9.54 -4.64
CA TYR A 44 -0.45 -9.44 -4.74
C TYR A 44 0.16 -8.65 -3.56
N HIS A 45 -0.47 -7.57 -3.10
CA HIS A 45 -0.05 -6.85 -1.90
C HIS A 45 -0.11 -7.77 -0.67
N LEU A 46 -1.22 -8.47 -0.47
CA LEU A 46 -1.39 -9.41 0.63
C LEU A 46 -0.33 -10.52 0.60
N LEU A 47 -0.11 -11.12 -0.58
CA LEU A 47 0.92 -12.14 -0.77
C LEU A 47 2.31 -11.61 -0.39
N GLY A 48 2.68 -10.40 -0.86
CA GLY A 48 3.95 -9.76 -0.49
C GLY A 48 4.07 -9.53 1.01
N LEU A 49 3.01 -9.05 1.66
CA LEU A 49 2.99 -8.85 3.11
C LEU A 49 3.13 -10.16 3.89
N TYR A 50 2.52 -11.25 3.45
CA TYR A 50 2.72 -12.57 4.06
C TYR A 50 4.14 -13.10 3.83
N HIS A 51 4.71 -12.96 2.63
CA HIS A 51 6.12 -13.31 2.40
C HIS A 51 7.03 -12.55 3.36
N TRP A 52 6.85 -11.23 3.48
CA TRP A 52 7.66 -10.40 4.37
C TRP A 52 7.55 -10.86 5.82
N ARG A 53 6.33 -11.14 6.30
CA ARG A 53 6.08 -11.61 7.68
C ARG A 53 6.76 -12.93 8.00
N GLU A 54 6.91 -13.82 7.02
CA GLU A 54 7.61 -15.09 7.17
C GLU A 54 9.14 -14.97 6.96
N GLY A 55 9.68 -13.75 6.88
CA GLY A 55 11.10 -13.52 6.61
C GLY A 55 11.52 -13.85 5.17
N ASN A 56 10.56 -14.12 4.28
CA ASN A 56 10.81 -14.32 2.86
C ASN A 56 10.89 -12.98 2.12
N ASN A 57 11.55 -12.98 0.97
CA ASN A 57 11.64 -11.79 0.12
C ASN A 57 10.27 -11.45 -0.50
N PRO A 58 9.66 -10.29 -0.19
CA PRO A 58 8.33 -9.93 -0.69
C PRO A 58 8.34 -9.20 -2.04
N THR A 59 9.53 -9.00 -2.63
CA THR A 59 9.73 -8.11 -3.78
C THR A 59 8.94 -8.53 -5.00
N GLU A 60 8.91 -9.82 -5.35
CA GLU A 60 8.24 -10.29 -6.58
C GLU A 60 6.71 -10.12 -6.53
N PRO A 61 6.00 -10.50 -5.45
CA PRO A 61 4.59 -10.15 -5.31
C PRO A 61 4.32 -8.64 -5.43
N PHE A 62 5.14 -7.79 -4.79
CA PHE A 62 4.94 -6.35 -4.87
C PHE A 62 5.21 -5.79 -6.26
N LYS A 63 6.26 -6.27 -6.96
CA LYS A 63 6.50 -5.94 -8.37
C LYS A 63 5.30 -6.24 -9.24
N HIS A 64 4.68 -7.41 -9.08
CA HIS A 64 3.48 -7.77 -9.82
C HIS A 64 2.31 -6.84 -9.49
N ALA A 65 2.06 -6.50 -8.21
CA ALA A 65 1.00 -5.55 -7.87
C ALA A 65 1.20 -4.19 -8.55
N VAL A 66 2.46 -3.72 -8.58
CA VAL A 66 2.86 -2.46 -9.21
C VAL A 66 2.65 -2.50 -10.73
N SER A 67 3.19 -3.52 -11.40
CA SER A 67 3.00 -3.73 -12.85
C SER A 67 1.52 -3.83 -13.22
N MET A 68 0.72 -4.59 -12.45
CA MET A 68 -0.71 -4.75 -12.70
C MET A 68 -1.46 -3.42 -12.70
N ILE A 69 -1.20 -2.52 -11.76
CA ILE A 69 -1.85 -1.19 -11.76
C ILE A 69 -1.44 -0.35 -12.95
N PHE A 70 -0.14 -0.29 -13.27
CA PHE A 70 0.33 0.57 -14.36
C PHE A 70 -0.11 0.06 -15.74
N GLU A 71 0.00 -1.24 -15.99
CA GLU A 71 -0.47 -1.88 -17.22
C GLU A 71 -2.00 -1.87 -17.29
N GLY A 72 -2.65 -2.19 -16.17
CA GLY A 72 -4.10 -2.24 -16.07
C GLY A 72 -4.76 -0.89 -16.30
N ARG A 73 -4.15 0.21 -15.83
CA ARG A 73 -4.60 1.56 -16.15
C ARG A 73 -4.62 1.81 -17.66
N SER A 74 -3.55 1.48 -18.38
CA SER A 74 -3.51 1.67 -19.83
C SER A 74 -4.59 0.87 -20.55
N ILE A 75 -4.91 -0.32 -20.06
CA ILE A 75 -5.99 -1.16 -20.60
C ILE A 75 -7.36 -0.53 -20.32
N LEU A 76 -7.61 -0.08 -19.09
CA LEU A 76 -8.86 0.58 -18.71
C LEU A 76 -9.09 1.88 -19.47
N GLU A 77 -8.03 2.67 -19.71
CA GLU A 77 -8.09 3.88 -20.55
C GLU A 77 -8.50 3.56 -21.99
N LYS A 78 -8.13 2.38 -22.53
CA LYS A 78 -8.56 1.94 -23.87
C LYS A 78 -10.01 1.45 -23.88
N LEU A 79 -10.45 0.78 -22.81
CA LEU A 79 -11.82 0.26 -22.69
C LEU A 79 -12.84 1.39 -22.48
N ASN A 80 -12.52 2.38 -21.64
CA ASN A 80 -13.38 3.53 -21.40
C ASN A 80 -12.57 4.80 -21.04
N PRO A 81 -12.16 5.60 -22.05
CA PRO A 81 -11.33 6.79 -21.84
C PRO A 81 -11.96 7.85 -20.92
N LEU A 82 -13.30 7.94 -20.90
CA LEU A 82 -14.03 8.94 -20.13
C LEU A 82 -14.07 8.61 -18.63
N GLN A 83 -14.15 7.32 -18.28
CA GLN A 83 -14.23 6.85 -16.89
C GLN A 83 -12.88 6.46 -16.28
N ALA A 84 -11.86 6.16 -17.09
CA ALA A 84 -10.53 5.77 -16.59
C ALA A 84 -9.81 6.89 -15.81
N SER A 85 -10.29 8.13 -15.89
CA SER A 85 -9.68 9.32 -15.29
C SER A 85 -9.93 9.53 -13.80
N LYS A 86 -10.69 8.64 -13.11
CA LYS A 86 -11.10 8.89 -11.71
C LYS A 86 -11.04 7.65 -10.83
N GLU A 87 -10.44 7.80 -9.65
CA GLU A 87 -10.68 7.15 -8.33
C GLU A 87 -10.78 5.61 -8.21
N HIS A 88 -10.91 4.87 -9.29
CA HIS A 88 -11.23 3.45 -9.25
C HIS A 88 -10.05 2.55 -8.93
N LEU A 89 -8.81 3.05 -9.10
CA LEU A 89 -7.60 2.28 -8.86
C LEU A 89 -6.89 2.76 -7.60
N PRO A 90 -6.34 1.86 -6.75
CA PRO A 90 -5.59 2.19 -5.55
C PRO A 90 -4.18 2.72 -5.86
N TYR A 91 -4.07 3.66 -6.80
CA TYR A 91 -2.82 4.18 -7.35
C TYR A 91 -1.86 4.67 -6.26
N TRP A 92 -2.39 5.37 -5.25
CA TRP A 92 -1.60 5.87 -4.13
C TRP A 92 -1.01 4.74 -3.27
N LYS A 93 -1.75 3.63 -3.07
CA LYS A 93 -1.25 2.46 -2.31
C LYS A 93 -0.11 1.81 -3.06
N THR A 94 -0.28 1.65 -4.36
CA THR A 94 0.71 1.01 -5.23
C THR A 94 1.95 1.88 -5.43
N ALA A 95 1.79 3.20 -5.51
CA ALA A 95 2.90 4.15 -5.56
C ALA A 95 3.78 4.05 -4.30
N TRP A 96 3.16 3.99 -3.11
CA TRP A 96 3.92 3.79 -1.88
C TRP A 96 4.71 2.47 -1.89
N ILE A 97 4.08 1.37 -2.31
CA ILE A 97 4.75 0.06 -2.42
C ILE A 97 5.88 0.10 -3.45
N ALA A 98 5.65 0.72 -4.61
CA ALA A 98 6.67 0.92 -5.64
C ALA A 98 7.87 1.69 -5.09
N SER A 99 7.63 2.70 -4.26
CA SER A 99 8.68 3.46 -3.56
C SER A 99 9.51 2.57 -2.63
N LEU A 100 8.87 1.69 -1.87
CA LEU A 100 9.56 0.78 -0.94
C LEU A 100 10.45 -0.26 -1.62
N ILE A 101 10.12 -0.64 -2.86
CA ILE A 101 10.86 -1.64 -3.64
C ILE A 101 11.69 -1.02 -4.78
N ASN A 102 11.88 0.30 -4.75
CA ASN A 102 12.67 1.06 -5.73
C ASN A 102 12.22 0.89 -7.19
N ILE A 103 10.91 0.91 -7.43
CA ILE A 103 10.33 0.98 -8.79
C ILE A 103 9.91 2.41 -9.08
N GLU A 104 10.42 2.97 -10.17
CA GLU A 104 10.03 4.31 -10.61
C GLU A 104 8.54 4.36 -10.98
N HIS A 105 7.88 5.44 -10.59
CA HIS A 105 6.49 5.70 -10.95
C HIS A 105 6.21 7.20 -11.13
N PRO A 106 5.12 7.55 -11.85
CA PRO A 106 4.65 8.93 -11.92
C PRO A 106 4.26 9.46 -10.55
N ALA A 107 4.38 10.77 -10.36
CA ALA A 107 3.91 11.44 -9.15
C ALA A 107 2.41 11.18 -8.94
N VAL A 108 2.04 10.88 -7.69
CA VAL A 108 0.64 10.78 -7.28
C VAL A 108 0.08 12.19 -7.12
N ASP A 109 -1.04 12.48 -7.76
CA ASP A 109 -1.78 13.72 -7.55
C ASP A 109 -2.37 13.73 -6.13
N LEU A 110 -1.98 14.73 -5.33
CA LEU A 110 -2.42 14.87 -3.94
C LEU A 110 -3.76 15.61 -3.81
N GLU A 111 -4.24 16.25 -4.87
CA GLU A 111 -5.50 17.02 -4.85
C GLU A 111 -6.73 16.12 -4.88
N ILE A 112 -6.60 14.92 -5.47
CA ILE A 112 -7.67 13.91 -5.55
C ILE A 112 -7.75 13.00 -4.32
N LEU A 113 -6.90 13.22 -3.31
CA LEU A 113 -6.79 12.37 -2.12
C LEU A 113 -7.13 13.14 -0.86
N ASP A 114 -7.68 12.43 0.12
CA ASP A 114 -8.00 12.93 1.46
C ASP A 114 -7.35 12.07 2.56
N GLY A 115 -7.41 12.58 3.79
CA GLY A 115 -7.00 11.83 4.98
C GLY A 115 -5.57 11.28 4.93
N SER A 116 -5.40 10.04 5.40
CA SER A 116 -4.10 9.34 5.45
C SER A 116 -3.59 8.92 4.08
N SER A 117 -4.46 8.69 3.10
CA SER A 117 -4.07 8.33 1.73
C SER A 117 -3.21 9.42 1.09
N LYS A 118 -3.54 10.68 1.38
CA LYS A 118 -2.76 11.86 0.98
C LYS A 118 -1.37 11.90 1.60
N LEU A 119 -1.21 11.49 2.86
CA LEU A 119 0.10 11.44 3.52
C LEU A 119 1.00 10.35 2.91
N ASN A 120 0.44 9.16 2.69
CA ASN A 120 1.18 8.05 2.09
C ASN A 120 1.61 8.39 0.65
N ALA A 121 0.72 9.04 -0.12
CA ALA A 121 1.03 9.55 -1.46
C ALA A 121 2.11 10.65 -1.43
N PHE A 122 2.06 11.56 -0.45
CA PHE A 122 3.09 12.57 -0.27
C PHE A 122 4.47 11.94 -0.02
N LEU A 123 4.54 10.97 0.91
CA LEU A 123 5.79 10.25 1.20
C LEU A 123 6.32 9.54 -0.04
N SER A 124 5.46 8.86 -0.79
CA SER A 124 5.82 8.20 -2.04
C SER A 124 6.44 9.17 -3.04
N ASN A 125 5.85 10.36 -3.20
CA ASN A 125 6.40 11.42 -4.05
C ASN A 125 7.75 11.95 -3.55
N VAL A 126 7.95 12.03 -2.23
CA VAL A 126 9.24 12.45 -1.63
C VAL A 126 10.33 11.41 -1.87
N VAL A 127 10.04 10.12 -1.63
CA VAL A 127 11.00 9.03 -1.82
C VAL A 127 11.47 8.94 -3.27
N ASN A 128 10.59 9.23 -4.24
CA ASN A 128 10.92 9.25 -5.67
C ASN A 128 11.38 10.62 -6.20
N GLU A 129 11.77 11.53 -5.30
CA GLU A 129 12.30 12.86 -5.65
C GLU A 129 11.35 13.73 -6.50
N LYS A 130 10.05 13.37 -6.55
CA LYS A 130 9.02 14.14 -7.27
C LYS A 130 8.49 15.31 -6.41
N MET A 131 8.78 15.31 -5.11
CA MET A 131 8.38 16.37 -4.19
C MET A 131 9.41 16.61 -3.08
N SER A 132 9.53 17.84 -2.60
CA SER A 132 10.42 18.18 -1.48
C SER A 132 9.79 17.84 -0.14
N ILE A 133 10.57 17.17 0.72
CA ILE A 133 10.21 16.87 2.12
C ILE A 133 9.93 18.13 2.95
N GLN A 134 10.45 19.30 2.54
CA GLN A 134 10.21 20.58 3.23
C GLN A 134 8.72 20.99 3.22
N LYS A 135 7.91 20.43 2.31
CA LYS A 135 6.46 20.66 2.25
C LYS A 135 5.69 19.85 3.30
N TRP A 136 6.33 18.92 4.03
CA TRP A 136 5.67 18.07 5.02
C TRP A 136 4.80 18.84 6.04
N PRO A 137 5.27 19.94 6.69
CA PRO A 137 4.46 20.65 7.69
C PRO A 137 3.12 21.13 7.14
N GLN A 138 3.09 21.61 5.90
CA GLN A 138 1.85 22.07 5.24
C GLN A 138 0.85 20.92 5.05
N HIS A 139 1.33 19.73 4.63
CA HIS A 139 0.46 18.57 4.43
C HIS A 139 0.00 17.97 5.76
N GLU A 140 0.87 17.93 6.76
CA GLU A 140 0.51 17.47 8.10
C GLU A 140 -0.56 18.37 8.74
N ASP A 141 -0.38 19.69 8.67
CA ASP A 141 -1.31 20.67 9.23
C ASP A 141 -2.71 20.57 8.64
N SER A 142 -2.81 20.20 7.35
CA SER A 142 -4.10 19.98 6.68
C SER A 142 -4.93 18.83 7.26
N LEU A 143 -4.33 17.96 8.08
CA LEU A 143 -4.98 16.77 8.65
C LEU A 143 -5.13 16.81 10.19
N LYS A 144 -4.53 17.80 10.85
CA LYS A 144 -4.62 18.01 12.31
C LYS A 144 -6.04 18.16 12.90
N PRO A 145 -7.10 18.60 12.18
CA PRO A 145 -8.44 18.72 12.76
C PRO A 145 -9.12 17.40 13.14
N SER A 146 -8.58 16.23 12.76
CA SER A 146 -9.23 14.93 12.94
C SER A 146 -8.44 14.02 13.89
N LEU A 147 -9.00 13.75 15.08
CA LEU A 147 -8.49 12.74 16.03
C LEU A 147 -8.33 11.35 15.38
N LEU A 148 -9.15 11.05 14.37
CA LEU A 148 -9.14 9.79 13.62
C LEU A 148 -7.85 9.56 12.83
N HIS A 149 -7.06 10.61 12.53
CA HIS A 149 -5.83 10.48 11.74
C HIS A 149 -4.55 10.57 12.58
N SER A 150 -4.67 10.67 13.91
CA SER A 150 -3.53 10.91 14.79
C SER A 150 -2.42 9.85 14.67
N LEU A 151 -2.77 8.56 14.56
CA LEU A 151 -1.81 7.47 14.43
C LEU A 151 -1.17 7.42 13.03
N ALA A 152 -1.95 7.70 11.98
CA ALA A 152 -1.45 7.82 10.62
C ALA A 152 -0.45 8.98 10.48
N ILE A 153 -0.75 10.14 11.09
CA ILE A 153 0.16 11.30 11.15
C ILE A 153 1.46 10.93 11.86
N LYS A 154 1.38 10.32 13.05
CA LYS A 154 2.57 9.88 13.80
C LYS A 154 3.45 8.93 12.98
N THR A 155 2.84 8.00 12.25
CA THR A 155 3.61 7.06 11.42
C THR A 155 4.25 7.75 10.23
N ASN A 156 3.52 8.59 9.52
CA ASN A 156 4.09 9.31 8.38
C ASN A 156 5.19 10.27 8.83
N ARG A 157 5.05 10.88 10.02
CA ARG A 157 6.09 11.71 10.62
C ARG A 157 7.37 10.92 10.91
N LEU A 158 7.26 9.72 11.48
CA LEU A 158 8.39 8.80 11.64
C LEU A 158 9.15 8.61 10.32
N TYR A 159 8.43 8.30 9.23
CA TYR A 159 9.07 8.14 7.91
C TYR A 159 9.71 9.43 7.41
N THR A 160 9.07 10.59 7.58
CA THR A 160 9.70 11.86 7.20
C THR A 160 10.93 12.19 8.02
N ASP A 161 10.94 11.89 9.31
CA ASP A 161 12.09 12.19 10.17
C ASP A 161 13.28 11.29 9.82
N LEU A 162 13.03 10.03 9.45
CA LEU A 162 14.03 9.13 8.88
C LEU A 162 14.58 9.66 7.54
N LEU A 163 13.71 10.01 6.60
CA LEU A 163 14.10 10.52 5.28
C LEU A 163 14.84 11.86 5.37
N ALA A 164 14.49 12.71 6.33
CA ALA A 164 15.15 13.99 6.57
C ALA A 164 16.47 13.87 7.37
N GLY A 165 16.86 12.65 7.79
CA GLY A 165 18.05 12.43 8.63
C GLY A 165 17.93 13.01 10.04
N ARG A 166 16.71 13.27 10.52
CA ARG A 166 16.43 13.79 11.88
C ARG A 166 16.33 12.69 12.92
N MET A 167 16.22 11.43 12.48
CA MET A 167 16.10 10.25 13.31
C MET A 167 17.07 9.16 12.82
N SER A 168 17.66 8.43 13.76
CA SER A 168 18.48 7.27 13.42
C SER A 168 17.61 6.08 12.98
N ALA A 169 18.16 5.19 12.15
CA ALA A 169 17.45 3.98 11.74
C ALA A 169 17.05 3.10 12.95
N GLN A 170 17.92 3.02 13.97
CA GLN A 170 17.67 2.23 15.17
C GLN A 170 16.50 2.79 15.99
N ASP A 171 16.46 4.10 16.21
CA ASP A 171 15.34 4.76 16.90
C ASP A 171 14.04 4.64 16.08
N GLY A 172 14.17 4.71 14.76
CA GLY A 172 13.04 4.52 13.84
C GLY A 172 12.44 3.13 13.90
N VAL A 173 13.26 2.08 14.04
CA VAL A 173 12.77 0.70 14.24
C VAL A 173 11.98 0.61 15.54
N LYS A 174 12.50 1.16 16.64
CA LYS A 174 11.83 1.12 17.95
C LYS A 174 10.49 1.86 17.93
N LEU A 175 10.48 3.11 17.46
CA LEU A 175 9.25 3.89 17.37
C LEU A 175 8.26 3.27 16.36
N GLY A 176 8.78 2.71 15.26
CA GLY A 176 7.99 1.98 14.29
C GLY A 176 7.25 0.78 14.91
N GLN A 177 7.92 0.01 15.76
CA GLN A 177 7.30 -1.09 16.52
C GLN A 177 6.21 -0.58 17.46
N GLU A 178 6.48 0.48 18.23
CA GLU A 178 5.49 1.08 19.15
C GLU A 178 4.23 1.56 18.41
N LEU A 179 4.41 2.21 17.25
CA LEU A 179 3.31 2.67 16.40
C LEU A 179 2.57 1.49 15.77
N PHE A 180 3.27 0.44 15.35
CA PHE A 180 2.67 -0.76 14.80
C PHE A 180 1.76 -1.46 15.82
N THR A 181 2.23 -1.63 17.07
CA THR A 181 1.40 -2.19 18.16
C THR A 181 0.16 -1.36 18.44
N GLN A 182 0.24 -0.02 18.37
CA GLN A 182 -0.93 0.85 18.54
C GLN A 182 -1.98 0.66 17.44
N ARG A 183 -1.57 0.33 16.21
CA ARG A 183 -2.49 0.12 15.08
C ARG A 183 -3.34 -1.14 15.22
N GLU A 184 -2.89 -2.13 16.00
CA GLU A 184 -3.64 -3.37 16.21
C GLU A 184 -5.04 -3.14 16.76
N ASN A 185 -5.22 -2.08 17.56
CA ASN A 185 -6.48 -1.73 18.20
C ASN A 185 -7.19 -0.53 17.53
N ASP A 186 -6.65 -0.03 16.42
CA ASP A 186 -7.22 1.11 15.71
C ASP A 186 -8.17 0.62 14.61
N PRO A 187 -9.49 0.84 14.74
CA PRO A 187 -10.48 0.40 13.75
C PRO A 187 -10.29 1.08 12.39
N PHE A 188 -9.52 2.17 12.31
CA PHE A 188 -9.14 2.79 11.05
C PHE A 188 -8.22 1.91 10.20
N PHE A 189 -7.44 1.01 10.84
CA PHE A 189 -6.51 0.09 10.17
C PHE A 189 -7.06 -1.35 10.07
N ASP A 190 -8.36 -1.56 10.31
CA ASP A 190 -9.03 -2.88 10.30
C ASP A 190 -9.05 -3.58 8.92
N VAL A 191 -8.51 -2.93 7.89
CA VAL A 191 -8.28 -3.58 6.59
C VAL A 191 -7.10 -4.54 6.74
N SER A 192 -7.37 -5.82 6.45
CA SER A 192 -6.39 -6.90 6.49
C SER A 192 -5.06 -6.44 5.91
N THR A 193 -4.03 -6.39 6.76
CA THR A 193 -2.60 -6.16 6.47
C THR A 193 -2.00 -4.74 6.50
N GLU A 194 -2.76 -3.68 6.82
CA GLU A 194 -2.17 -2.33 7.04
C GLU A 194 -1.67 -2.10 8.49
N GLY A 195 -1.67 -3.16 9.30
CA GLY A 195 -1.28 -3.12 10.71
C GLY A 195 -2.46 -3.01 11.66
N GLY A 196 -3.71 -3.25 11.23
CA GLY A 196 -4.85 -3.52 12.10
C GLY A 196 -5.48 -4.90 11.84
N GLY A 197 -6.29 -5.37 12.79
CA GLY A 197 -7.04 -6.63 12.71
C GLY A 197 -6.28 -7.89 13.19
N GLY A 198 -7.00 -9.02 13.22
CA GLY A 198 -6.54 -10.29 13.84
C GLY A 198 -5.28 -10.93 13.24
N ASP A 199 -4.84 -10.46 12.06
CA ASP A 199 -3.63 -10.92 11.38
C ASP A 199 -2.33 -10.27 11.89
N ASN A 200 -2.40 -9.32 12.84
CA ASN A 200 -1.21 -8.69 13.45
C ASN A 200 -0.47 -9.56 14.47
N LYS A 201 -1.16 -10.55 15.05
CA LYS A 201 -0.60 -11.43 16.09
C LYS A 201 0.61 -12.25 15.63
N PHE A 202 0.90 -12.26 14.33
CA PHE A 202 2.02 -13.00 13.73
C PHE A 202 3.34 -12.22 13.72
N VAL A 203 3.33 -10.87 13.85
CA VAL A 203 4.56 -10.06 13.78
C VAL A 203 5.33 -10.05 15.10
N ALA A 204 4.64 -10.19 16.24
CA ALA A 204 5.28 -10.12 17.57
C ALA A 204 6.14 -11.34 17.91
N THR A 205 5.83 -12.52 17.34
CA THR A 205 6.52 -13.78 17.67
C THR A 205 7.74 -14.09 16.79
N ALA A 206 7.96 -13.34 15.70
CA ALA A 206 9.09 -13.57 14.79
C ALA A 206 10.36 -12.76 15.16
N LEU A 207 10.28 -11.90 16.18
CA LEU A 207 11.35 -10.99 16.58
C LEU A 207 11.88 -11.24 18.00
N GLU A 208 11.43 -12.31 18.68
CA GLU A 208 12.13 -12.76 19.89
C GLU A 208 13.44 -13.42 19.46
N PRO A 209 14.61 -12.87 19.87
CA PRO A 209 15.87 -13.53 19.60
C PRO A 209 15.92 -14.81 20.43
N SER A 210 16.06 -15.95 19.76
CA SER A 210 16.49 -17.22 20.35
C SER A 210 17.89 -17.09 20.95
#